data_AF-A0A3B8TZL0-F1
#
_entry.id   AF-A0A3B8TZL0-F1
#
_cell.length_a   1.000
_cell.length_b   1.000
_cell.length_c   1.000
_cell.angle_alpha   90.00
_cell.angle_beta   90.00
_cell.angle_gamma   90.00
#
_symmetry.space_group_name_H-M   'P 1'
#
loop_
_entity.id
_entity.type
_entity.pdbx_description
1 polymer ?
#
loop_
_entity_poly.entity_id
_entity_poly.type
_entity_poly.pdbx_seq_one_letter_code
_entity_poly.pdbx_strand_id
1 'polypeptide(L)'
;EDVITPIIGMIGGFDFSSFVITVNNSNIAIGNFINAVINFLLIAFVLFSIIKAMNKAAAVVKKPEEEPAAPTTKICPYCKSEIAIEATRCPHCTSQLEG
;
A
#
# COMPACT_ATOMS: atom_id res chain seq x y z
N GLU A 1 9.47 -7.99 23.89
CA GLU A 1 10.75 -7.76 24.59
C GLU A 1 11.86 -8.63 23.98
N ASP A 2 11.74 -9.97 23.95
CA ASP A 2 12.84 -10.88 23.56
C ASP A 2 13.25 -10.93 22.07
N VAL A 3 12.45 -10.36 21.16
CA VAL A 3 12.75 -10.35 19.70
C VAL A 3 13.51 -9.09 19.29
N ILE A 4 13.36 -8.00 20.03
CA ILE A 4 13.88 -6.67 19.65
C ILE A 4 15.33 -6.50 20.11
N THR A 5 15.65 -6.97 21.32
CA THR A 5 16.99 -6.96 21.91
C THR A 5 18.07 -7.65 21.04
N PRO A 6 17.84 -8.82 20.41
CA PRO A 6 18.85 -9.41 19.53
C PRO A 6 19.06 -8.64 18.22
N ILE A 7 18.01 -8.02 17.66
CA ILE A 7 18.10 -7.24 16.40
C ILE A 7 18.89 -5.94 16.63
N ILE A 8 18.68 -5.27 17.75
CA ILE A 8 19.43 -4.06 18.14
C ILE A 8 20.91 -4.40 18.42
N GLY A 9 21.18 -5.57 19.01
CA GLY A 9 22.54 -6.08 19.23
C GLY A 9 23.34 -6.30 17.94
N MET A 10 22.68 -6.70 16.85
CA MET A 10 23.33 -7.00 15.57
C MET A 10 23.70 -5.75 14.74
N ILE A 11 23.07 -4.59 15.00
CA ILE A 11 23.27 -3.35 14.22
C ILE A 11 24.22 -2.37 14.93
N GLY A 12 24.55 -2.58 16.21
CA GLY A 12 25.52 -1.73 16.91
C GLY A 12 25.37 -1.58 18.42
N GLY A 13 24.57 -2.41 19.10
CA GLY A 13 24.60 -2.50 20.57
C GLY A 13 24.27 -1.19 21.28
N PHE A 14 23.23 -0.48 20.86
CA PHE A 14 22.74 0.69 21.60
C PHE A 14 21.89 0.25 22.79
N ASP A 15 22.54 -0.13 23.88
CA ASP A 15 21.90 -0.45 25.15
C ASP A 15 21.61 0.84 25.95
N PHE A 16 20.50 1.51 25.60
CA PHE A 16 20.00 2.67 26.33
C PHE A 16 19.35 2.30 27.68
N SER A 17 19.17 1.00 27.99
CA SER A 17 18.71 0.57 29.32
C SER A 17 19.75 0.80 30.40
N SER A 18 21.02 1.01 30.03
CA SER A 18 22.13 1.22 30.98
C SER A 18 22.18 2.61 31.62
N PHE A 19 21.33 3.57 31.21
CA PHE A 19 21.31 4.91 31.80
C PHE A 19 20.39 4.98 33.04
N VAL A 20 20.93 4.50 34.16
CA VAL A 20 20.31 4.60 35.48
C VAL A 20 20.98 5.74 36.26
N ILE A 21 20.28 6.86 36.46
CA ILE A 21 20.73 7.91 37.38
C ILE A 21 20.16 7.61 38.76
N THR A 22 21.02 7.23 39.70
CA THR A 22 20.64 7.02 41.10
C THR A 22 20.72 8.35 41.83
N VAL A 23 19.57 8.91 42.24
CA VAL A 23 19.54 10.10 43.11
C VAL A 23 18.95 9.68 44.45
N ASN A 24 19.76 9.82 45.51
CA ASN A 24 19.34 9.66 46.91
C ASN A 24 18.60 8.34 47.21
N ASN A 25 19.23 7.20 46.88
CA ASN A 25 18.72 5.85 47.13
C ASN A 25 17.44 5.44 46.34
N SER A 26 17.02 6.25 45.35
CA SER A 26 15.94 5.91 44.43
C SER A 26 16.47 5.76 43.01
N ASN A 27 16.20 4.60 42.40
CA ASN A 27 16.55 4.32 41.00
C ASN A 27 15.51 5.00 40.11
N ILE A 28 15.80 6.22 39.67
CA ILE A 28 14.97 6.89 38.67
C ILE A 28 15.35 6.26 37.32
N ALA A 29 14.66 5.16 36.99
CA ALA A 29 14.89 4.38 35.77
C ALA A 29 14.32 5.10 34.53
N ILE A 30 14.86 6.27 34.21
CA ILE A 30 14.61 6.97 32.94
C ILE A 30 14.98 6.10 31.74
N GLY A 31 15.96 5.20 31.90
CA GLY A 31 16.31 4.17 30.91
C GLY A 31 15.12 3.31 30.49
N ASN A 32 14.24 2.89 31.41
CA ASN A 32 13.07 2.06 31.06
C ASN A 32 12.03 2.83 30.26
N PHE A 33 11.80 4.11 30.61
CA PHE A 33 10.89 4.96 29.86
C PHE A 33 11.40 5.21 28.44
N ILE A 34 12.70 5.52 28.30
CA ILE A 34 13.34 5.72 26.99
C ILE A 34 13.30 4.43 26.17
N ASN A 35 13.56 3.27 26.79
CA ASN A 35 13.47 1.99 26.10
C ASN A 35 12.04 1.73 25.58
N ALA A 36 11.02 1.95 26.41
CA ALA A 36 9.62 1.82 25.99
C ALA A 36 9.28 2.76 24.81
N VAL A 37 9.79 3.99 24.82
CA VAL A 37 9.63 4.95 23.70
C VAL A 37 10.33 4.46 22.44
N ILE A 38 11.57 3.97 22.54
CA ILE A 38 12.32 3.43 21.39
C ILE A 38 11.61 2.20 20.81
N ASN A 39 11.12 1.30 21.66
CA ASN A 39 10.36 0.12 21.25
C ASN A 39 9.08 0.53 20.48
N PHE A 40 8.32 1.47 21.03
CA PHE A 40 7.15 2.02 20.35
C PHE A 40 7.48 2.60 18.97
N LEU A 41 8.57 3.39 18.87
CA LEU A 41 9.02 3.97 17.60
C LEU A 41 9.49 2.91 16.60
N LEU A 42 10.19 1.86 17.04
CA LEU A 42 10.64 0.77 16.17
C LEU A 42 9.46 -0.01 15.60
N ILE A 43 8.50 -0.41 16.43
CA ILE A 43 7.30 -1.12 15.96
C ILE A 43 6.53 -0.26 14.97
N ALA A 44 6.32 1.03 15.30
CA ALA A 44 5.67 1.98 14.40
C ALA A 44 6.43 2.13 13.08
N PHE A 45 7.76 2.23 13.11
CA PHE A 45 8.61 2.35 11.92
C PHE A 45 8.58 1.09 11.05
N VAL A 46 8.58 -0.10 11.65
CA VAL A 46 8.51 -1.38 10.94
C VAL A 46 7.14 -1.53 10.27
N LEU A 47 6.03 -1.32 11.00
CA LEU A 47 4.68 -1.36 10.42
C LEU A 47 4.53 -0.33 9.30
N PHE A 48 4.98 0.90 9.53
CA PHE A 48 4.95 1.96 8.54
C PHE A 48 5.75 1.60 7.28
N SER A 49 6.95 1.03 7.45
CA SER A 49 7.81 0.61 6.34
C SER A 49 7.19 -0.52 5.53
N ILE A 50 6.55 -1.50 6.18
CA ILE A 50 5.82 -2.59 5.51
C ILE A 50 4.65 -2.03 4.71
N ILE A 51 3.79 -1.21 5.32
CA ILE A 51 2.64 -0.61 4.64
C ILE A 51 3.09 0.26 3.47
N LYS A 52 4.14 1.06 3.65
CA LYS A 52 4.72 1.90 2.59
C LYS A 52 5.34 1.06 1.46
N ALA A 53 6.00 -0.04 1.79
CA ALA A 53 6.56 -0.95 0.79
C ALA A 53 5.44 -1.66 0.00
N MET A 54 4.37 -2.10 0.66
CA MET A 54 3.19 -2.69 0.01
C MET A 54 2.48 -1.67 -0.89
N ASN A 55 2.26 -0.44 -0.41
CA ASN A 55 1.65 0.62 -1.21
C ASN A 55 2.53 1.02 -2.40
N LYS A 56 3.86 1.06 -2.23
CA LYS A 56 4.80 1.33 -3.32
C LYS A 56 4.87 0.18 -4.32
N ALA A 57 4.85 -1.07 -3.86
CA ALA A 57 4.82 -2.25 -4.70
C ALA A 57 3.51 -2.34 -5.49
N ALA A 58 2.36 -2.06 -4.87
CA ALA A 58 1.08 -1.97 -5.55
C ALA A 58 1.04 -0.82 -6.58
N ALA A 59 1.73 0.29 -6.30
CA ALA A 59 1.85 1.40 -7.25
C ALA A 59 2.80 1.08 -8.43
N VAL A 60 3.85 0.28 -8.22
CA VAL A 60 4.79 -0.17 -9.27
C VAL A 60 4.20 -1.34 -10.08
N VAL A 61 3.32 -2.14 -9.47
CA VAL A 61 2.55 -3.23 -10.13
C VAL A 61 1.20 -2.72 -10.62
N LYS A 62 0.95 -1.40 -10.66
CA LYS A 62 0.01 -0.86 -11.63
C LYS A 62 0.60 -1.16 -13.01
N LYS A 63 0.25 -2.37 -13.49
CA LYS A 63 0.09 -2.72 -14.89
C LYS A 63 -0.32 -1.43 -15.59
N PRO A 64 0.36 -1.00 -16.67
CA PRO A 64 -0.16 0.09 -17.48
C PRO A 64 -1.64 -0.24 -17.65
N GLU A 65 -2.48 0.66 -17.15
CA GLU A 65 -3.91 0.63 -17.34
C GLU A 65 -4.05 0.24 -18.81
N GLU A 66 -4.49 -0.99 -19.08
CA GLU A 66 -4.95 -1.34 -20.41
C GLU A 66 -6.00 -0.27 -20.63
N GLU A 67 -5.65 0.75 -21.43
CA GLU A 67 -6.53 1.85 -21.80
C GLU A 67 -7.89 1.21 -21.99
N PRO A 68 -8.93 1.66 -21.27
CA PRO A 68 -10.22 1.00 -21.26
C PRO A 68 -10.55 0.71 -22.71
N ALA A 69 -10.54 -0.60 -23.06
CA ALA A 69 -10.47 -1.03 -24.44
C ALA A 69 -11.49 -0.21 -25.21
N ALA A 70 -11.01 0.58 -26.18
CA ALA A 70 -11.83 1.55 -26.87
C ALA A 70 -13.18 0.89 -27.21
N PRO A 71 -14.31 1.53 -26.89
CA PRO A 71 -15.61 0.87 -26.88
C PRO A 71 -15.78 0.13 -28.20
N THR A 72 -15.94 -1.20 -28.16
CA THR A 72 -16.04 -2.02 -29.38
C THR A 72 -17.45 -2.04 -29.95
N THR A 73 -18.40 -1.42 -29.22
CA THR A 73 -19.82 -1.39 -29.54
C THR A 73 -20.35 0.04 -29.69
N LYS A 74 -21.28 0.23 -30.62
CA LYS A 74 -22.11 1.42 -30.78
C LYS A 74 -23.58 1.06 -30.61
N ILE A 75 -24.42 2.05 -30.29
CA ILE A 75 -25.86 1.86 -30.19
C ILE A 75 -26.50 2.11 -31.56
N CYS A 76 -27.32 1.19 -32.03
CA CYS A 76 -28.08 1.37 -33.27
C CYS A 76 -29.12 2.51 -33.12
N PRO A 77 -29.15 3.53 -34.01
CA PRO A 77 -30.09 4.65 -33.91
C PRO A 77 -31.55 4.26 -34.14
N TYR A 78 -31.82 3.14 -34.82
CA TYR A 78 -33.17 2.71 -35.17
C TYR A 78 -33.80 1.82 -34.09
N CYS A 79 -33.09 0.79 -33.62
CA CYS A 79 -33.62 -0.19 -32.67
C CYS A 79 -32.98 -0.16 -31.29
N LYS A 80 -31.99 0.72 -31.05
CA LYS A 80 -31.30 0.90 -29.77
C LYS A 80 -30.57 -0.33 -29.22
N SER A 81 -30.36 -1.35 -30.03
CA SER A 81 -29.55 -2.51 -29.66
C SER A 81 -28.05 -2.16 -29.75
N GLU A 82 -27.24 -2.75 -28.87
CA GLU A 82 -25.79 -2.71 -28.98
C GLU A 82 -25.31 -3.54 -30.16
N ILE A 83 -24.44 -2.95 -30.99
CA ILE A 83 -23.90 -3.53 -32.22
C ILE A 83 -22.42 -3.19 -32.34
N ALA A 84 -21.66 -3.92 -33.16
CA ALA A 84 -20.25 -3.60 -33.40
C ALA A 84 -20.07 -2.20 -34.01
N ILE A 85 -18.97 -1.49 -33.64
CA ILE A 85 -18.69 -0.15 -34.19
C ILE A 85 -18.62 -0.14 -35.71
N GLU A 86 -18.08 -1.19 -36.34
CA GLU A 86 -17.90 -1.26 -37.79
C GLU A 86 -19.13 -1.82 -38.53
N ALA A 87 -20.24 -2.07 -37.83
CA ALA A 87 -21.43 -2.61 -38.46
C ALA A 87 -22.07 -1.60 -39.44
N THR A 88 -22.11 -1.97 -40.72
CA THR A 88 -22.81 -1.25 -41.80
C THR A 88 -24.29 -1.64 -41.90
N ARG A 89 -24.69 -2.74 -41.26
CA ARG A 89 -26.08 -3.20 -41.17
C ARG A 89 -26.39 -3.77 -39.79
N CYS A 90 -27.49 -3.35 -39.19
CA CYS A 90 -27.89 -3.82 -37.86
C CYS A 90 -28.42 -5.27 -37.92
N PRO A 91 -27.94 -6.21 -37.07
CA PRO A 91 -28.45 -7.58 -37.03
C PRO A 91 -29.86 -7.70 -36.44
N HIS A 92 -30.28 -6.75 -35.60
CA HIS A 92 -31.56 -6.81 -34.90
C HIS A 92 -32.72 -6.28 -35.77
N CYS A 93 -32.55 -5.12 -36.40
CA CYS A 93 -33.61 -4.49 -37.21
C CYS A 93 -33.30 -4.44 -38.71
N THR A 94 -32.17 -4.97 -39.14
CA THR A 94 -31.74 -5.04 -40.56
C THR A 94 -31.56 -3.69 -41.28
N SER A 95 -31.63 -2.57 -40.55
CA SER A 95 -31.40 -1.22 -41.08
C SER A 95 -29.96 -1.04 -41.55
N GLN A 96 -29.77 -0.29 -42.64
CA GLN A 96 -28.45 0.17 -43.06
C GLN A 96 -28.00 1.32 -42.14
N LEU A 97 -26.75 1.25 -41.71
CA LEU A 97 -26.12 2.23 -40.84
C LEU A 97 -25.01 2.91 -41.64
N GLU A 98 -25.04 4.23 -41.70
CA GLU A 98 -23.93 5.00 -42.24
C GLU A 98 -22.79 4.88 -41.23
N GLY A 99 -21.66 4.36 -41.71
CA GLY A 99 -20.49 3.97 -40.91
C GLY A 99 -19.92 5.13 -40.12
#